data_AF-A0AA43RIM5-F1
#
_entry.id   AF-A0AA43RIM5-F1
#
_cell.length_a   1.000
_cell.length_b   1.000
_cell.length_c   1.000
_cell.angle_alpha   90.00
_cell.angle_beta   90.00
_cell.angle_gamma   90.00
#
_symmetry.space_group_name_H-M   'P 1'
#
loop_
_entity.id
_entity.type
_entity.pdbx_description
1 polymer ?
#
loop_
_entity_poly.entity_id
_entity_poly.type
_entity_poly.pdbx_seq_one_letter_code
_entity_poly.pdbx_strand_id
1 'polypeptide(L)'
;MAGVTEFAMRNYGLGLRAPRPQHLEALARALGVDPAALTDYRVETAHDALEVLFRLEEGFGARSDPDTAGARVVIDPVAPGAQKLDAAVRAWVPKRARRDSGEISDEEYVDWKRGFGGKTD
;
A
#
# COMPACT_ATOMS: atom_id res chain seq x y z
N MET A 1 10.06 -24.59 0.35
CA MET A 1 9.02 -24.47 1.40
C MET A 1 9.39 -23.29 2.28
N ALA A 2 8.50 -22.32 2.51
CA ALA A 2 8.81 -21.00 3.08
C ALA A 2 9.30 -20.99 4.56
N GLY A 3 9.60 -22.16 5.16
CA GLY A 3 10.02 -22.26 6.57
C GLY A 3 8.92 -21.85 7.57
N VAL A 4 7.70 -21.59 7.10
CA VAL A 4 6.54 -21.22 7.92
C VAL A 4 5.68 -22.47 8.14
N THR A 5 5.39 -22.78 9.40
CA THR A 5 4.51 -23.91 9.75
C THR A 5 3.05 -23.57 9.42
N GLU A 6 2.23 -24.58 9.12
CA GLU A 6 0.79 -24.40 8.90
C GLU A 6 0.09 -23.72 10.09
N PHE A 7 0.49 -24.08 11.31
CA PHE A 7 0.03 -23.42 12.53
C PHE A 7 0.39 -21.92 12.58
N ALA A 8 1.59 -21.55 12.15
CA ALA A 8 1.98 -20.15 12.05
C ALA A 8 1.18 -19.44 10.95
N MET A 9 0.99 -20.06 9.78
CA MET A 9 0.17 -19.48 8.70
C MET A 9 -1.28 -19.25 9.14
N ARG A 10 -1.88 -20.20 9.85
CA ARG A 10 -3.26 -20.06 10.36
C ARG A 10 -3.37 -18.91 11.36
N ASN A 11 -2.39 -18.77 12.26
CA ASN A 11 -2.39 -17.65 13.21
C ASN A 11 -2.17 -16.29 12.53
N TYR A 12 -1.37 -16.25 11.45
CA TYR A 12 -1.21 -15.05 10.63
C TYR A 12 -2.52 -14.69 9.92
N GLY A 13 -3.17 -15.66 9.28
CA GLY A 13 -4.45 -15.43 8.58
C GLY A 13 -5.60 -15.03 9.51
N LEU A 14 -5.57 -15.45 10.78
CA LEU A 14 -6.55 -15.05 11.79
C LEU A 14 -6.19 -13.74 12.52
N GLY A 15 -5.08 -13.08 12.17
CA GLY A 15 -4.62 -11.86 12.84
C GLY A 15 -4.18 -12.06 14.30
N LEU A 16 -4.07 -13.31 14.76
CA LEU A 16 -3.66 -13.65 16.14
C LEU A 16 -2.17 -13.42 16.36
N ARG A 17 -1.39 -13.28 15.28
CA ARG A 17 0.04 -13.00 15.33
C ARG A 17 0.49 -12.27 14.07
N ALA A 18 1.36 -11.28 14.19
CA ALA A 18 2.03 -10.69 13.03
C ALA A 18 3.16 -11.60 12.51
N PRO A 19 3.36 -11.72 11.19
CA PRO A 19 4.51 -12.43 10.63
C PRO A 19 5.82 -11.75 11.05
N ARG A 20 6.84 -12.56 11.40
CA ARG A 20 8.21 -12.03 11.54
C ARG A 20 8.73 -11.59 10.16
N PRO A 21 9.62 -10.58 10.06
CA PRO A 21 10.13 -10.09 8.76
C PRO A 21 10.61 -11.22 7.82
N GLN A 22 11.41 -12.16 8.35
CA GLN A 22 11.88 -13.34 7.61
C GLN A 22 10.76 -14.25 7.07
N HIS A 23 9.63 -14.37 7.78
CA HIS A 23 8.47 -15.14 7.33
C HIS A 23 7.65 -14.36 6.30
N LEU A 24 7.53 -13.05 6.48
CA LEU A 24 6.87 -12.16 5.54
C LEU A 24 7.57 -12.23 4.17
N GLU A 25 8.89 -12.12 4.15
CA GLU A 25 9.69 -12.26 2.93
C GLU A 25 9.57 -13.63 2.29
N ALA A 26 9.60 -14.70 3.09
CA ALA A 26 9.50 -16.06 2.57
C ALA A 26 8.11 -16.35 1.96
N LEU A 27 7.04 -15.82 2.57
CA LEU A 27 5.68 -15.88 2.05
C LEU A 27 5.52 -15.03 0.78
N ALA A 28 6.05 -13.81 0.78
CA ALA A 28 6.03 -12.90 -0.36
C ALA A 28 6.70 -13.53 -1.59
N ARG A 29 7.90 -14.11 -1.42
CA ARG A 29 8.60 -14.87 -2.47
C ARG A 29 7.80 -16.06 -2.97
N ALA A 30 7.15 -16.81 -2.07
CA ALA A 30 6.34 -17.97 -2.46
C ALA A 30 5.09 -17.57 -3.25
N LEU A 31 4.53 -16.39 -2.97
CA LEU A 31 3.34 -15.85 -3.63
C LEU A 31 3.66 -14.97 -4.85
N GLY A 32 4.93 -14.66 -5.10
CA GLY A 32 5.35 -13.77 -6.18
C GLY A 32 4.90 -12.32 -6.00
N VAL A 33 4.71 -11.88 -4.74
CA VAL A 33 4.25 -10.53 -4.39
C VAL A 33 5.31 -9.78 -3.60
N ASP A 34 5.18 -8.47 -3.49
CA ASP A 34 6.02 -7.67 -2.61
C ASP A 34 5.70 -7.95 -1.12
N PRO A 35 6.69 -8.03 -0.19
CA PRO A 35 6.42 -8.20 1.24
C PRO A 35 5.47 -7.14 1.83
N ALA A 36 5.51 -5.90 1.32
CA ALA A 36 4.58 -4.85 1.72
C ALA A 36 3.13 -5.18 1.33
N ALA A 37 2.90 -5.97 0.27
CA ALA A 37 1.56 -6.44 -0.11
C ALA A 37 0.95 -7.43 0.90
N LEU A 38 1.78 -7.99 1.79
CA LEU A 38 1.35 -8.86 2.89
C LEU A 38 1.24 -8.10 4.23
N THR A 39 1.59 -6.82 4.26
CA THR A 39 1.46 -5.99 5.46
C THR A 39 0.02 -5.52 5.60
N ASP A 40 -0.65 -5.96 6.66
CA ASP A 40 -1.98 -5.49 7.01
C ASP A 40 -1.87 -4.21 7.83
N TYR A 41 -2.28 -3.08 7.24
CA TYR A 41 -2.29 -1.78 7.90
C TYR A 41 -3.51 -1.59 8.83
N ARG A 42 -4.44 -2.56 8.90
CA ARG A 42 -5.64 -2.58 9.77
C ARG A 42 -6.35 -1.23 9.88
N VAL A 43 -6.63 -0.64 8.73
CA VAL A 43 -7.43 0.59 8.64
C VAL A 43 -8.91 0.19 8.62
N GLU A 44 -9.54 0.13 9.79
CA GLU A 44 -10.92 -0.33 9.97
C GLU A 44 -11.89 0.84 10.18
N THR A 45 -11.40 1.97 10.69
CA THR A 45 -12.20 3.15 11.01
C THR A 45 -11.68 4.41 10.30
N ALA A 46 -12.52 5.45 10.24
CA ALA A 46 -12.10 6.76 9.74
C ALA A 46 -10.97 7.38 10.58
N HIS A 47 -10.91 7.05 11.88
CA HIS A 47 -9.83 7.45 12.76
C HIS A 47 -8.51 6.77 12.36
N ASP A 48 -8.53 5.47 12.09
CA ASP A 48 -7.33 4.74 11.62
C ASP A 48 -6.82 5.29 10.29
N ALA A 49 -7.73 5.65 9.39
CA ALA A 49 -7.38 6.27 8.12
C ALA A 49 -6.71 7.64 8.33
N LEU A 50 -7.21 8.43 9.28
CA LEU A 50 -6.65 9.74 9.61
C LEU A 50 -5.26 9.63 10.25
N GLU A 51 -5.04 8.64 11.13
CA GLU A 51 -3.72 8.31 11.68
C GLU A 51 -2.69 7.97 10.59
N VAL A 52 -3.11 7.25 9.54
CA VAL A 52 -2.24 7.00 8.37
C VAL A 52 -1.93 8.32 7.65
N LEU A 53 -2.92 9.20 7.47
CA LEU A 53 -2.71 10.51 6.85
C LEU A 53 -1.73 11.38 7.64
N PHE A 54 -1.79 11.40 8.97
CA PHE A 54 -0.84 12.15 9.81
C PHE A 54 0.60 11.65 9.62
N ARG A 55 0.83 10.34 9.53
CA ARG A 55 2.16 9.79 9.24
C ARG A 55 2.66 10.18 7.85
N LEU A 56 1.75 10.27 6.87
CA LEU A 56 2.10 10.73 5.53
C LEU A 56 2.40 12.24 5.50
N GLU A 57 1.74 13.03 6.34
CA GLU A 57 2.05 14.46 6.54
C GLU A 57 3.47 14.62 7.05
N GLU A 58 3.82 13.95 8.15
CA GLU A 58 5.12 14.05 8.79
C GLU A 58 6.26 13.49 7.92
N GLY A 59 6.04 12.34 7.27
CA GLY A 59 7.09 11.61 6.57
C GLY A 59 7.25 11.95 5.09
N PHE A 60 6.19 12.46 4.45
CA PHE A 60 6.12 12.60 2.99
C PHE A 60 5.41 13.88 2.53
N GLY A 61 5.07 14.80 3.44
CA GLY A 61 4.45 16.08 3.10
C GLY A 61 3.04 15.98 2.54
N ALA A 62 2.30 14.92 2.86
CA ALA A 62 0.89 14.81 2.49
C ALA A 62 0.03 15.71 3.40
N ARG A 63 -0.58 16.75 2.85
CA ARG A 63 -1.33 17.76 3.61
C ARG A 63 -2.75 17.92 3.07
N SER A 64 -3.65 18.47 3.87
CA SER A 64 -4.98 18.86 3.38
C SER A 64 -4.88 20.01 2.36
N ASP A 65 -5.76 19.97 1.36
CA ASP A 65 -5.96 21.04 0.38
C ASP A 65 -7.29 21.77 0.68
N PRO A 66 -7.24 22.99 1.24
CA PRO A 66 -8.43 23.71 1.69
C PRO A 66 -9.24 24.33 0.53
N ASP A 67 -8.69 24.41 -0.68
CA ASP A 67 -9.22 25.25 -1.75
C ASP A 67 -10.10 24.50 -2.75
N THR A 68 -10.64 23.35 -2.36
CA THR A 68 -11.43 22.49 -3.25
C THR A 68 -12.81 22.16 -2.70
N ALA A 69 -13.78 21.96 -3.59
CA ALA A 69 -15.08 21.44 -3.22
C ALA A 69 -14.93 19.98 -2.76
N GLY A 70 -14.83 19.80 -1.44
CA GLY A 70 -14.61 18.51 -0.77
C GLY A 70 -13.19 18.36 -0.20
N ALA A 71 -13.03 17.51 0.81
CA ALA A 71 -11.72 17.27 1.43
C ALA A 71 -10.77 16.55 0.47
N ARG A 72 -9.58 17.12 0.26
CA ARG A 72 -8.50 16.51 -0.52
C ARG A 72 -7.20 16.48 0.26
N VAL A 73 -6.37 15.49 -0.05
CA VAL A 73 -4.99 15.39 0.42
C VAL A 73 -4.09 15.55 -0.79
N VAL A 74 -3.13 16.46 -0.68
CA VAL A 74 -2.13 16.76 -1.71
C VAL A 74 -0.73 16.53 -1.15
N ILE A 75 0.20 16.14 -2.02
CA ILE A 75 1.60 15.98 -1.64
C ILE A 75 2.31 17.29 -1.93
N ASP A 76 2.97 17.87 -0.92
CA ASP A 76 3.83 19.02 -1.12
C ASP A 76 5.13 18.58 -1.82
N PRO A 77 5.38 18.99 -3.08
CA PRO A 77 6.54 18.52 -3.84
C PRO A 77 7.88 18.99 -3.26
N VAL A 78 7.89 20.01 -2.39
CA VAL A 78 9.12 20.50 -1.75
C VAL A 78 9.37 19.92 -0.36
N ALA A 79 8.41 19.15 0.18
CA ALA A 79 8.56 18.55 1.49
C ALA A 79 9.62 17.41 1.48
N PRO A 80 10.35 17.21 2.58
CA PRO A 80 11.26 16.08 2.72
C PRO A 80 10.53 14.75 2.51
N GLY A 81 11.14 13.83 1.77
CA GLY A 81 10.57 12.50 1.51
C GLY A 81 9.45 12.45 0.46
N ALA A 82 8.86 13.59 0.09
CA ALA A 82 7.70 13.67 -0.81
C ALA A 82 7.91 13.05 -2.20
N GLN A 83 9.13 13.14 -2.73
CA GLN A 83 9.46 12.69 -4.10
C GLN A 83 9.05 11.25 -4.38
N LYS A 84 9.27 10.33 -3.43
CA LYS A 84 8.93 8.91 -3.60
C LYS A 84 7.42 8.69 -3.58
N LEU A 85 6.71 9.39 -2.70
CA LEU A 85 5.25 9.30 -2.60
C LEU A 85 4.58 9.95 -3.83
N ASP A 86 5.06 11.12 -4.27
CA ASP A 86 4.57 11.80 -5.48
C ASP A 86 4.74 10.90 -6.71
N ALA A 87 5.92 10.31 -6.90
CA ALA A 87 6.16 9.37 -8.00
C ALA A 87 5.21 8.15 -7.94
N ALA A 88 5.00 7.58 -6.76
CA ALA A 88 4.09 6.46 -6.56
C ALA A 88 2.63 6.83 -6.89
N VAL A 89 2.15 7.99 -6.41
CA VAL A 89 0.80 8.47 -6.72
C VAL A 89 0.64 8.78 -8.21
N ARG A 90 1.65 9.37 -8.87
CA ARG A 90 1.63 9.60 -10.32
C ARG A 90 1.57 8.30 -11.13
N ALA A 91 2.28 7.26 -10.70
CA ALA A 91 2.21 5.94 -11.33
C ALA A 91 0.82 5.28 -11.15
N TRP A 92 0.12 5.61 -10.07
CA TRP A 92 -1.22 5.11 -9.81
C TRP A 92 -2.30 5.74 -10.70
N VAL A 93 -2.20 7.04 -11.01
CA VAL A 93 -3.18 7.78 -11.83
C VAL A 93 -3.55 7.07 -13.15
N PRO A 94 -2.61 6.73 -14.05
CA PRO A 94 -2.96 6.08 -15.32
C PRO A 94 -3.55 4.70 -15.11
N LYS A 95 -3.11 3.96 -14.08
CA LYS A 95 -3.66 2.63 -13.78
C LYS A 95 -5.10 2.68 -13.29
N ARG A 96 -5.45 3.69 -12.49
CA ARG A 96 -6.84 3.94 -12.09
C ARG A 96 -7.70 4.36 -13.30
N ALA A 97 -7.20 5.25 -14.15
CA ALA A 97 -7.93 5.66 -15.36
C ALA A 97 -8.26 4.48 -16.30
N ARG A 98 -7.31 3.55 -16.50
CA ARG A 98 -7.52 2.33 -17.31
C ARG A 98 -8.56 1.39 -16.71
N ARG A 99 -8.66 1.32 -15.38
CA ARG A 99 -9.71 0.55 -14.71
C ARG A 99 -11.06 1.23 -14.89
N ASP A 100 -11.12 2.54 -14.68
CA ASP A 100 -12.37 3.30 -14.75
C ASP A 100 -12.94 3.34 -16.18
N SER A 101 -12.08 3.25 -17.21
CA SER A 101 -12.48 3.09 -18.62
C SER A 101 -12.86 1.65 -19.01
N GLY A 102 -12.62 0.67 -18.15
CA GLY A 102 -12.82 -0.76 -18.44
C GLY A 102 -11.74 -1.39 -19.32
N GLU A 103 -10.62 -0.70 -19.56
CA GLU A 103 -9.48 -1.25 -20.32
C GLU A 103 -8.77 -2.38 -19.56
N ILE A 104 -8.79 -2.32 -18.22
CA ILE A 104 -8.36 -3.42 -17.35
C ILE A 104 -9.48 -3.83 -16.41
N SER A 105 -9.55 -5.12 -16.12
CA SER A 105 -10.48 -5.68 -15.15
C SER A 105 -10.13 -5.29 -13.71
N ASP A 106 -11.08 -5.49 -12.80
CA ASP A 106 -10.85 -5.35 -11.36
C ASP A 106 -9.76 -6.29 -10.84
N GLU A 107 -9.67 -7.50 -11.42
CA GLU A 107 -8.65 -8.50 -11.07
C GLU A 107 -7.25 -8.02 -11.49
N GLU A 108 -7.10 -7.57 -12.74
CA GLU A 108 -5.82 -7.00 -13.23
C GLU A 108 -5.38 -5.78 -12.42
N TYR A 109 -6.33 -4.96 -11.96
CA TYR A 109 -6.04 -3.83 -11.09
C TYR A 109 -5.60 -4.27 -9.68
N VAL A 110 -6.19 -5.34 -9.13
CA VAL A 110 -5.74 -5.93 -7.86
C VAL A 110 -4.35 -6.53 -7.98
N ASP A 111 -4.07 -7.25 -9.07
CA ASP A 111 -2.75 -7.83 -9.31
C ASP A 111 -1.68 -6.77 -9.51
N TRP A 112 -2.01 -5.67 -10.19
CA TRP A 112 -1.12 -4.52 -10.27
C TRP A 112 -0.80 -3.94 -8.88
N LYS A 113 -1.80 -3.78 -7.99
CA LYS A 113 -1.55 -3.31 -6.61
C LYS A 113 -0.64 -4.26 -5.83
N ARG A 114 -0.80 -5.59 -6.00
CA ARG A 114 0.04 -6.61 -5.34
C ARG A 114 1.50 -6.56 -5.81
N GLY A 115 1.73 -6.20 -7.07
CA GLY A 115 3.07 -6.07 -7.65
C GLY A 115 3.71 -4.69 -7.49
N PHE A 116 3.03 -3.71 -6.88
CA PHE A 116 3.41 -2.29 -6.90
C PHE A 116 4.67 -1.92 -6.06
N GLY A 117 5.41 -2.88 -5.49
CA GLY A 117 6.63 -2.64 -4.71
C GLY A 117 7.95 -3.12 -5.31
N GLY A 118 7.94 -3.79 -6.48
CA GLY A 118 9.03 -4.71 -6.84
C GLY A 118 10.01 -4.31 -7.97
N LYS A 119 10.00 -3.09 -8.50
CA LYS A 119 10.99 -2.67 -9.52
C LYS A 119 11.63 -1.35 -9.14
N THR A 120 12.71 -1.45 -8.36
CA THR A 120 13.77 -0.45 -8.40
C THR A 120 14.78 -1.00 -9.41
N ASP A 121 14.76 -0.47 -10.63
CA ASP A 121 15.91 -0.58 -11.54
C ASP A 121 17.09 0.24 -10.95
#